data_AF-A0A962YLY7-F1
#
_entry.id   AF-A0A962YLY7-F1
#
_cell.length_a   1.000
_cell.length_b   1.000
_cell.length_c   1.000
_cell.angle_alpha   90.00
_cell.angle_beta   90.00
_cell.angle_gamma   90.00
#
_symmetry.space_group_name_H-M   'P 1'
#
loop_
_entity.id
_entity.type
_entity.pdbx_description
1 polymer ?
#
loop_
_entity_poly.entity_id
_entity_poly.type
_entity_poly.pdbx_seq_one_letter_code
_entity_poly.pdbx_strand_id
1 'polypeptide(L)'
;MGEKLNIRAMVYVAAEPIPYFWPMRSFIHHNPLHGLEDMPFETAVEQGRRLFHARGYLPRSEYQRYLKQGSVDYAALESGIGEFAAQHAVPSGIDLARWLLTLVTATGLEFSAVSRMSDAALVQAALGGTPMATDGAPVDVSQLSSRLRDQFPPDMPLCEVVDALYGTELSVELDERVIRVCLDFLDEGQSVWGMPERERGLFAAWRELSRHDMFRSPDGEWARQLLEANSDPEGVIAQAMAALGIPEKHWVGYFTRELARLHGWAGFIR
;
A
#
# COMPACT_ATOMS: atom_id res chain seq x y z
N MET A 1 22.95 19.88 -15.07
CA MET A 1 23.48 18.52 -15.34
C MET A 1 23.67 17.70 -14.07
N GLY A 2 24.16 18.30 -12.96
CA GLY A 2 24.34 17.59 -11.69
C GLY A 2 23.06 17.05 -11.04
N GLU A 3 21.98 17.85 -10.99
CA GLU A 3 20.72 17.45 -10.35
C GLU A 3 20.05 16.23 -11.03
N LYS A 4 19.99 16.24 -12.37
CA LYS A 4 19.46 15.10 -13.14
C LYS A 4 20.24 13.80 -12.89
N LEU A 5 21.56 13.90 -12.86
CA LEU A 5 22.42 12.76 -12.58
C LEU A 5 22.22 12.23 -11.15
N ASN A 6 22.03 13.14 -10.19
CA ASN A 6 21.74 12.80 -8.80
C ASN A 6 20.40 12.03 -8.69
N ILE A 7 19.34 12.52 -9.34
CA ILE A 7 18.04 11.84 -9.36
C ILE A 7 18.14 10.46 -9.98
N ARG A 8 18.85 10.31 -11.11
CA ARG A 8 19.11 8.98 -11.70
C ARG A 8 19.83 8.04 -10.74
N ALA A 9 20.85 8.53 -10.05
CA ALA A 9 21.57 7.74 -9.06
C ALA A 9 20.65 7.33 -7.91
N MET A 10 19.82 8.25 -7.40
CA MET A 10 18.84 7.95 -6.35
C MET A 10 17.81 6.91 -6.79
N VAL A 11 17.27 7.02 -8.02
CA VAL A 11 16.33 6.02 -8.57
C VAL A 11 17.01 4.67 -8.76
N TYR A 12 18.25 4.64 -9.24
CA TYR A 12 19.02 3.41 -9.41
C TYR A 12 19.22 2.67 -8.08
N VAL A 13 19.62 3.40 -7.04
CA VAL A 13 19.79 2.88 -5.67
C VAL A 13 18.44 2.45 -5.08
N ALA A 14 17.40 3.27 -5.23
CA ALA A 14 16.05 2.97 -4.73
C ALA A 14 15.46 1.69 -5.34
N ALA A 15 15.83 1.37 -6.58
CA ALA A 15 15.38 0.17 -7.24
C ALA A 15 16.18 -1.08 -6.80
N GLU A 16 17.30 -0.98 -6.08
CA GLU A 16 18.18 -2.12 -5.75
C GLU A 16 17.46 -3.27 -5.02
N PRO A 17 16.52 -3.02 -4.10
CA PRO A 17 15.74 -4.08 -3.45
C PRO A 17 14.73 -4.76 -4.39
N ILE A 18 14.46 -4.20 -5.57
CA ILE A 18 13.46 -4.71 -6.51
C ILE A 18 14.06 -5.83 -7.37
N PRO A 19 13.53 -7.06 -7.33
CA PRO A 19 14.06 -8.16 -8.12
C PRO A 19 13.80 -7.95 -9.63
N TYR A 20 14.75 -8.39 -10.46
CA TYR A 20 14.56 -8.43 -11.91
C TYR A 20 13.44 -9.43 -12.28
N PHE A 21 12.54 -9.00 -13.15
CA PHE A 21 11.48 -9.85 -13.71
C PHE A 21 11.69 -9.96 -15.22
N TRP A 22 12.23 -11.08 -15.68
CA TRP A 22 12.37 -11.36 -17.12
C TRP A 22 10.98 -11.64 -17.75
N PRO A 23 10.77 -11.38 -19.06
CA PRO A 23 9.51 -11.69 -19.71
C PRO A 23 9.16 -13.17 -19.54
N MET A 24 8.12 -13.43 -18.75
CA MET A 24 7.66 -14.78 -18.46
C MET A 24 6.99 -15.36 -19.71
N ARG A 25 7.75 -16.12 -20.51
CA ARG A 25 7.23 -16.86 -21.68
C ARG A 25 6.50 -18.14 -21.30
N SER A 26 6.50 -18.53 -20.02
CA SER A 26 5.88 -19.75 -19.53
C SER A 26 5.37 -19.54 -18.10
N PHE A 27 4.23 -20.14 -17.78
CA PHE A 27 3.64 -20.08 -16.46
C PHE A 27 4.50 -20.93 -15.50
N ILE A 28 5.14 -20.28 -14.53
CA ILE A 28 5.90 -20.95 -13.48
C ILE A 28 5.23 -20.58 -12.16
N HIS A 29 4.72 -21.58 -11.43
CA HIS A 29 4.26 -21.37 -10.06
C HIS A 29 5.47 -21.51 -9.15
N HIS A 30 6.08 -20.38 -8.77
CA HIS A 30 7.09 -20.39 -7.71
C HIS A 30 6.39 -20.16 -6.38
N ASN A 31 6.81 -20.90 -5.33
CA ASN A 31 6.38 -20.63 -3.96
C ASN A 31 6.72 -19.17 -3.62
N PRO A 32 5.75 -18.28 -3.31
CA PRO A 32 6.03 -16.88 -2.98
C PRO A 32 6.89 -16.70 -1.72
N LEU A 33 6.97 -17.73 -0.88
CA LEU A 33 7.80 -17.77 0.32
C LEU A 33 9.13 -18.52 0.11
N HIS A 34 9.50 -18.80 -1.14
CA HIS A 34 10.77 -19.45 -1.46
C HIS A 34 11.95 -18.63 -0.89
N GLY A 35 12.81 -19.29 -0.09
CA GLY A 35 13.89 -18.64 0.66
C GLY A 35 13.51 -18.19 2.09
N LEU A 36 12.24 -18.32 2.49
CA LEU A 36 11.77 -18.15 3.87
C LEU A 36 11.31 -19.49 4.49
N GLU A 37 11.57 -20.60 3.80
CA GLU A 37 11.04 -21.94 4.11
C GLU A 37 11.60 -22.52 5.42
N ASP A 38 12.75 -22.00 5.89
CA ASP A 38 13.35 -22.37 7.16
C ASP A 38 12.66 -21.73 8.39
N MET A 39 11.70 -20.82 8.16
CA MET A 39 10.98 -20.10 9.22
C MET A 39 9.60 -20.74 9.48
N PRO A 40 9.04 -20.57 10.70
CA PRO A 40 7.63 -20.88 10.94
C PRO A 40 6.74 -20.13 9.97
N PHE A 41 5.67 -20.78 9.49
CA PHE A 41 4.82 -20.26 8.42
C PHE A 41 4.31 -18.84 8.71
N GLU A 42 3.87 -18.57 9.93
CA GLU A 42 3.35 -17.25 10.33
C GLU A 42 4.43 -16.16 10.23
N THR A 43 5.68 -16.53 10.56
CA THR A 43 6.83 -15.61 10.46
C THR A 43 7.24 -15.40 9.01
N ALA A 44 7.29 -16.47 8.22
CA ALA A 44 7.57 -16.40 6.78
C ALA A 44 6.54 -15.54 6.06
N VAL A 45 5.26 -15.69 6.38
CA VAL A 45 4.16 -14.91 5.81
C VAL A 45 4.24 -13.44 6.20
N GLU A 46 4.49 -13.12 7.47
CA GLU A 46 4.63 -11.72 7.89
C GLU A 46 5.85 -11.04 7.25
N GLN A 47 6.97 -11.76 7.14
CA GLN A 47 8.15 -11.26 6.45
C GLN A 47 7.90 -11.10 4.95
N GLY A 48 7.25 -12.08 4.30
CA GLY A 48 6.86 -12.02 2.90
C GLY A 48 5.89 -10.88 2.60
N ARG A 49 4.92 -10.62 3.49
CA ARG A 49 3.99 -9.48 3.39
C ARG A 49 4.73 -8.15 3.42
N ARG A 50 5.77 -8.02 4.25
CA ARG A 50 6.60 -6.80 4.33
C ARG A 50 7.46 -6.60 3.11
N LEU A 51 8.05 -7.68 2.59
CA LEU A 51 8.98 -7.64 1.46
C LEU A 51 8.27 -7.50 0.12
N PHE A 52 7.18 -8.23 -0.07
CA PHE A 52 6.51 -8.34 -1.36
C PHE A 52 5.20 -7.57 -1.43
N HIS A 53 4.80 -6.86 -0.36
CA HIS A 53 3.55 -6.11 -0.24
C HIS A 53 2.28 -6.91 -0.61
N ALA A 54 2.39 -8.25 -0.60
CA ALA A 54 1.33 -9.19 -0.96
C ALA A 54 0.54 -9.62 0.28
N ARG A 55 -0.74 -9.97 0.10
CA ARG A 55 -1.56 -10.50 1.19
C ARG A 55 -1.11 -11.92 1.54
N GLY A 56 -0.64 -12.08 2.77
CA GLY A 56 -0.22 -13.37 3.32
C GLY A 56 -1.37 -14.35 3.61
N TYR A 57 -2.57 -13.82 3.82
CA TYR A 57 -3.78 -14.56 4.10
C TYR A 57 -4.92 -14.03 3.24
N LEU A 58 -5.95 -14.85 3.04
CA LEU A 58 -7.14 -14.40 2.33
C LEU A 58 -7.89 -13.34 3.15
N PRO A 59 -8.64 -12.44 2.50
CA PRO A 59 -9.56 -11.57 3.21
C PRO A 59 -10.55 -12.39 4.06
N ARG A 60 -10.93 -11.85 5.22
CA ARG A 60 -11.90 -12.51 6.11
C ARG A 60 -13.23 -12.83 5.41
N SER A 61 -13.67 -11.98 4.49
CA SER A 61 -14.87 -12.20 3.67
C SER A 61 -14.80 -13.49 2.85
N GLU A 62 -13.61 -13.84 2.33
CA GLU A 62 -13.38 -15.10 1.60
C GLU A 62 -13.44 -16.31 2.54
N TYR A 63 -12.83 -16.24 3.73
CA TYR A 63 -12.95 -17.30 4.73
C TYR A 63 -14.41 -17.51 5.17
N GLN A 64 -15.16 -16.42 5.37
CA GLN A 64 -16.60 -16.48 5.67
C GLN A 64 -17.41 -17.11 4.53
N ARG A 65 -17.04 -16.83 3.28
CA ARG A 65 -17.65 -17.46 2.10
C ARG A 65 -17.40 -18.97 2.10
N TYR A 66 -16.16 -19.40 2.36
CA TYR A 66 -15.83 -20.82 2.45
C TYR A 66 -16.55 -21.53 3.60
N LEU A 67 -16.70 -20.87 4.75
CA LEU A 67 -17.49 -21.39 5.87
C LEU A 67 -18.97 -21.59 5.48
N LYS A 68 -19.59 -20.59 4.83
CA LYS A 68 -20.98 -20.69 4.32
C LYS A 68 -21.15 -21.81 3.28
N GLN A 69 -20.10 -22.11 2.52
CA GLN A 69 -20.07 -23.19 1.55
C GLN A 69 -19.78 -24.57 2.18
N GLY A 70 -19.52 -24.64 3.48
CA GLY A 70 -19.14 -25.88 4.16
C GLY A 70 -17.72 -26.36 3.85
N SER A 71 -16.87 -25.50 3.25
CA SER A 71 -15.46 -25.80 2.99
C SER A 71 -14.55 -25.59 4.21
N VAL A 72 -15.07 -24.95 5.26
CA VAL A 72 -14.43 -24.80 6.56
C VAL A 72 -15.31 -25.47 7.61
N ASP A 73 -14.72 -26.32 8.44
CA ASP A 73 -15.43 -26.95 9.55
C ASP A 73 -15.64 -25.94 10.68
N TYR A 74 -16.91 -25.64 10.97
CA TYR A 74 -17.30 -24.72 12.03
C TYR A 74 -16.86 -25.21 13.41
N ALA A 75 -16.97 -26.51 13.70
CA ALA A 75 -16.66 -27.05 15.01
C ALA A 75 -15.14 -26.99 15.29
N ALA A 76 -14.33 -27.29 14.27
CA ALA A 76 -12.88 -27.14 14.36
C ALA A 76 -12.48 -25.66 14.55
N LEU A 77 -13.14 -24.74 13.82
CA LEU A 77 -12.92 -23.30 13.98
C LEU A 77 -13.28 -22.80 15.38
N GLU A 78 -14.44 -23.20 15.91
CA GLU A 78 -14.90 -22.84 17.25
C GLU A 78 -13.93 -23.38 18.33
N SER A 79 -13.49 -24.63 18.20
CA SER A 79 -12.51 -25.22 19.12
C SER A 79 -11.18 -24.46 19.11
N GLY A 80 -10.64 -24.18 17.91
CA GLY A 80 -9.37 -23.45 17.78
C GLY A 80 -9.43 -22.03 18.34
N ILE A 81 -10.57 -21.34 18.16
CA ILE A 81 -10.80 -20.02 18.76
C ILE A 81 -10.90 -20.11 20.28
N GLY A 82 -11.55 -21.16 20.81
CA GLY A 82 -11.62 -21.40 22.25
C GLY A 82 -10.24 -21.61 22.88
N GLU A 83 -9.40 -22.44 22.25
CA GLU A 83 -8.01 -22.66 22.68
C GLU A 83 -7.16 -21.39 22.61
N PHE A 84 -7.29 -20.62 21.53
CA PHE A 84 -6.60 -19.33 21.38
C PHE A 84 -7.04 -18.35 22.47
N ALA A 85 -8.35 -18.20 22.69
CA ALA A 85 -8.90 -17.28 23.68
C ALA A 85 -8.46 -17.64 25.11
N ALA A 86 -8.35 -18.94 25.44
CA ALA A 86 -7.89 -19.40 26.74
C ALA A 86 -6.43 -19.01 27.06
N GLN A 87 -5.61 -18.76 26.04
CA GLN A 87 -4.20 -18.36 26.20
C GLN A 87 -4.02 -16.83 26.33
N HIS A 88 -5.09 -16.05 26.15
CA HIS A 88 -5.02 -14.59 26.12
C HIS A 88 -5.82 -13.96 27.26
N ALA A 89 -5.16 -13.10 28.03
CA ALA A 89 -5.83 -12.34 29.08
C ALA A 89 -6.71 -11.25 28.46
N VAL A 90 -7.98 -11.18 28.88
CA VAL A 90 -8.92 -10.13 28.49
C VAL A 90 -9.55 -9.45 29.70
N PRO A 91 -9.94 -8.17 29.54
CA PRO A 91 -10.73 -7.48 30.54
C PRO A 91 -11.96 -8.26 31.02
N SER A 92 -12.28 -8.10 32.30
CA SER A 92 -13.51 -8.64 32.88
C SER A 92 -14.75 -8.18 32.12
N GLY A 93 -15.66 -9.10 31.81
CA GLY A 93 -16.89 -8.82 31.07
C GLY A 93 -16.80 -9.03 29.56
N ILE A 94 -15.63 -9.40 29.03
CA ILE A 94 -15.45 -9.74 27.62
C ILE A 94 -15.31 -11.26 27.46
N ASP A 95 -16.27 -11.88 26.78
CA ASP A 95 -16.17 -13.25 26.29
C ASP A 95 -15.40 -13.25 24.96
N LEU A 96 -14.06 -13.37 25.06
CA LEU A 96 -13.16 -13.29 23.91
C LEU A 96 -13.47 -14.35 22.86
N ALA A 97 -13.74 -15.59 23.29
CA ALA A 97 -14.01 -16.69 22.38
C ALA A 97 -15.27 -16.40 21.54
N ARG A 98 -16.36 -15.97 22.21
CA ARG A 98 -17.60 -15.61 21.52
C ARG A 98 -17.43 -14.40 20.60
N TRP A 99 -16.66 -13.40 21.03
CA TRP A 99 -16.37 -12.23 20.21
C TRP A 99 -15.60 -12.58 18.94
N LEU A 100 -14.48 -13.31 19.08
CA LEU A 100 -13.68 -13.76 17.94
C LEU A 100 -14.51 -14.64 17.01
N LEU A 101 -15.30 -15.57 17.54
CA LEU A 101 -16.17 -16.43 16.74
C LEU A 101 -17.19 -15.60 15.95
N THR A 102 -17.86 -14.64 16.60
CA THR A 102 -18.80 -13.72 15.94
C THR A 102 -18.10 -12.91 14.85
N LEU A 103 -16.90 -12.41 15.16
CA LEU A 103 -16.08 -11.62 14.26
C LEU A 103 -15.72 -12.38 12.99
N VAL A 104 -15.23 -13.61 13.12
CA VAL A 104 -14.77 -14.40 11.97
C VAL A 104 -15.91 -15.01 11.18
N THR A 105 -17.11 -15.20 11.76
CA THR A 105 -18.22 -15.91 11.09
C THR A 105 -19.37 -15.03 10.64
N ALA A 106 -19.75 -14.01 11.42
CA ALA A 106 -21.03 -13.32 11.27
C ALA A 106 -20.91 -11.83 10.94
N THR A 107 -19.79 -11.17 11.29
CA THR A 107 -19.62 -9.74 11.05
C THR A 107 -19.19 -9.48 9.60
N GLY A 108 -20.01 -8.78 8.81
CA GLY A 108 -19.70 -8.39 7.43
C GLY A 108 -18.98 -7.04 7.28
N LEU A 109 -18.85 -6.27 8.36
CA LEU A 109 -18.18 -4.97 8.33
C LEU A 109 -16.69 -5.17 8.07
N GLU A 110 -16.16 -4.63 6.96
CA GLU A 110 -14.73 -4.44 6.81
C GLU A 110 -14.26 -3.51 7.92
N PHE A 111 -13.22 -3.93 8.65
CA PHE A 111 -12.62 -3.04 9.62
C PHE A 111 -11.95 -1.92 8.83
N SER A 112 -12.45 -0.70 9.00
CA SER A 112 -11.62 0.47 8.74
C SER A 112 -10.35 0.30 9.57
N ALA A 113 -9.20 0.66 8.98
CA ALA A 113 -7.91 0.60 9.64
C ALA A 113 -8.07 1.12 11.06
N VAL A 114 -7.60 0.32 12.05
CA VAL A 114 -7.65 0.69 13.47
C VAL A 114 -7.25 2.15 13.54
N SER A 115 -8.22 3.01 13.90
CA SER A 115 -7.93 4.42 14.08
C SER A 115 -6.83 4.46 15.12
N ARG A 116 -5.60 4.81 14.71
CA ARG A 116 -4.45 4.88 15.63
C ARG A 116 -4.65 5.98 16.67
N MET A 117 -5.78 6.69 16.62
CA MET A 117 -6.23 7.67 17.60
C MET A 117 -7.00 7.05 18.78
N SER A 118 -7.43 5.78 18.69
CA SER A 118 -8.18 5.09 19.75
C SER A 118 -7.41 3.84 20.17
N ASP A 119 -7.00 3.77 21.44
CA ASP A 119 -6.37 2.56 21.99
C ASP A 119 -7.42 1.63 22.65
N ALA A 120 -6.98 0.40 22.95
CA ALA A 120 -7.83 -0.61 23.58
C ALA A 120 -8.34 -0.18 24.98
N ALA A 121 -7.59 0.67 25.69
CA ALA A 121 -7.97 1.15 27.01
C ALA A 121 -9.14 2.15 26.93
N LEU A 122 -9.15 3.03 25.93
CA LEU A 122 -10.25 3.94 25.65
C LEU A 122 -11.55 3.18 25.29
N VAL A 123 -11.43 2.14 24.45
CA VAL A 123 -12.58 1.29 24.09
C VAL A 123 -13.12 0.56 25.32
N GLN A 124 -12.23 0.01 26.16
CA GLN A 124 -12.62 -0.65 27.41
C GLN A 124 -13.32 0.30 28.38
N ALA A 125 -12.78 1.51 28.56
CA ALA A 125 -13.38 2.53 29.43
C ALA A 125 -14.78 2.91 28.96
N ALA A 126 -14.96 3.10 27.64
CA ALA A 126 -16.26 3.39 27.04
C ALA A 126 -17.27 2.25 27.23
N LEU A 127 -16.87 1.00 26.99
CA LEU A 127 -17.72 -0.17 27.20
C LEU A 127 -18.08 -0.39 28.69
N GLY A 128 -17.15 -0.05 29.58
CA GLY A 128 -17.36 -0.11 31.03
C GLY A 128 -18.20 1.05 31.58
N GLY A 129 -18.70 1.96 30.74
CA GLY A 129 -19.48 3.12 31.17
C GLY A 129 -18.65 4.13 31.98
N THR A 130 -17.33 4.06 31.91
CA THR A 130 -16.47 5.05 32.53
C THR A 130 -16.56 6.31 31.69
N PRO A 131 -16.94 7.47 32.25
CA PRO A 131 -16.95 8.71 31.50
C PRO A 131 -15.52 8.95 31.01
N MET A 132 -15.33 8.83 29.70
CA MET A 132 -14.11 9.28 29.06
C MET A 132 -13.97 10.75 29.43
N ALA A 133 -12.85 11.12 30.02
CA ALA A 133 -12.47 12.51 30.13
C ALA A 133 -12.30 13.03 28.69
N THR A 134 -13.40 13.46 28.06
CA THR A 134 -13.37 14.55 27.11
C THR A 134 -13.05 15.77 27.95
N ASP A 135 -11.84 15.81 28.52
CA ASP A 135 -11.33 17.08 28.97
C ASP A 135 -11.44 17.93 27.72
N GLY A 136 -12.25 18.99 27.75
CA GLY A 136 -12.23 20.06 26.76
C GLY A 136 -10.88 20.78 26.73
N ALA A 137 -9.81 20.11 27.20
CA ALA A 137 -8.44 20.42 26.94
C ALA A 137 -8.29 20.62 25.43
N PRO A 138 -7.80 21.79 25.01
CA PRO A 138 -7.55 22.04 23.60
C PRO A 138 -6.64 20.94 23.06
N VAL A 139 -6.94 20.45 21.86
CA VAL A 139 -6.07 19.51 21.15
C VAL A 139 -4.69 20.15 21.08
N ASP A 140 -3.71 19.55 21.74
CA ASP A 140 -2.33 19.99 21.62
C ASP A 140 -1.84 19.65 20.21
N VAL A 141 -1.89 20.65 19.33
CA VAL A 141 -1.46 20.54 17.94
C VAL A 141 -0.01 20.08 17.84
N SER A 142 0.84 20.44 18.81
CA SER A 142 2.25 20.03 18.82
C SER A 142 2.38 18.53 19.12
N GLN A 143 1.62 18.02 20.09
CA GLN A 143 1.58 16.61 20.44
C GLN A 143 0.97 15.77 19.31
N LEU A 144 -0.14 16.24 18.71
CA LEU A 144 -0.76 15.58 17.56
C LEU A 144 0.20 15.54 16.36
N SER A 145 0.86 16.66 16.06
CA SER A 145 1.84 16.75 14.97
C SER A 145 3.07 15.85 15.20
N SER A 146 3.48 15.64 16.45
CA SER A 146 4.55 14.68 16.77
C SER A 146 4.08 13.25 16.51
N ARG A 147 2.92 12.87 17.04
CA ARG A 147 2.35 11.53 16.83
C ARG A 147 2.14 11.21 15.35
N LEU A 148 1.62 12.15 14.57
CA LEU A 148 1.43 11.98 13.13
C LEU A 148 2.78 11.80 12.41
N ARG A 149 3.83 12.53 12.79
CA ARG A 149 5.17 12.36 12.21
C ARG A 149 5.80 11.02 12.55
N ASP A 150 5.57 10.51 13.76
CA ASP A 150 6.02 9.18 14.16
C ASP A 150 5.22 8.08 13.42
N GLN A 151 3.94 8.34 13.15
CA GLN A 151 3.04 7.41 12.49
C GLN A 151 3.26 7.32 10.97
N PHE A 152 3.61 8.45 10.36
CA PHE A 152 3.76 8.65 8.91
C PHE A 152 5.16 9.19 8.63
N PRO A 153 6.16 8.31 8.50
CA PRO A 153 7.54 8.73 8.28
C PRO A 153 7.68 9.43 6.92
N PRO A 154 8.66 10.34 6.74
CA PRO A 154 8.77 11.15 5.52
C PRO A 154 9.05 10.37 4.23
N ASP A 155 9.46 9.11 4.34
CA ASP A 155 9.66 8.21 3.20
C ASP A 155 8.38 7.44 2.83
N MET A 156 7.28 7.57 3.58
CA MET A 156 5.98 6.98 3.23
C MET A 156 5.30 7.81 2.11
N PRO A 157 4.87 7.16 1.00
CA PRO A 157 4.11 7.81 -0.05
C PRO A 157 2.87 8.57 0.43
N LEU A 158 2.62 9.76 -0.14
CA LEU A 158 1.46 10.57 0.25
C LEU A 158 0.14 9.80 0.08
N CYS A 159 0.00 9.03 -0.98
CA CYS A 159 -1.19 8.19 -1.21
C CYS A 159 -1.36 7.12 -0.10
N GLU A 160 -0.28 6.51 0.41
CA GLU A 160 -0.37 5.60 1.57
C GLU A 160 -0.80 6.33 2.85
N VAL A 161 -0.32 7.57 3.04
CA VAL A 161 -0.73 8.40 4.19
C VAL A 161 -2.22 8.73 4.10
N VAL A 162 -2.71 9.13 2.92
CA VAL A 162 -4.13 9.46 2.71
C VAL A 162 -5.01 8.22 2.90
N ASP A 163 -4.61 7.07 2.34
CA ASP A 163 -5.33 5.81 2.53
C ASP A 163 -5.38 5.40 4.00
N ALA A 164 -4.27 5.55 4.73
CA ALA A 164 -4.22 5.23 6.15
C ALA A 164 -5.02 6.19 7.04
N LEU A 165 -5.16 7.46 6.65
CA LEU A 165 -5.92 8.47 7.40
C LEU A 165 -7.42 8.43 7.12
N TYR A 166 -7.79 8.21 5.87
CA TYR A 166 -9.15 8.38 5.38
C TYR A 166 -9.81 7.07 4.92
N GLY A 167 -9.08 5.96 4.88
CA GLY A 167 -9.58 4.67 4.40
C GLY A 167 -9.86 4.67 2.90
N THR A 168 -9.17 5.51 2.12
CA THR A 168 -9.27 5.54 0.66
C THR A 168 -8.43 4.41 0.03
N GLU A 169 -8.58 4.22 -1.29
CA GLU A 169 -7.79 3.28 -2.10
C GLU A 169 -6.98 4.01 -3.18
N LEU A 170 -6.52 5.24 -2.89
CA LEU A 170 -5.80 6.08 -3.85
C LEU A 170 -4.49 5.42 -4.31
N SER A 171 -3.82 4.69 -3.41
CA SER A 171 -2.64 3.91 -3.76
C SER A 171 -2.93 2.91 -4.89
N VAL A 172 -4.00 2.12 -4.73
CA VAL A 172 -4.41 1.10 -5.70
C VAL A 172 -4.84 1.74 -7.02
N GLU A 173 -5.67 2.78 -6.97
CA GLU A 173 -6.12 3.49 -8.18
C GLU A 173 -4.94 4.09 -8.97
N LEU A 174 -3.92 4.60 -8.27
CA LEU A 174 -2.72 5.11 -8.90
C LEU A 174 -1.89 4.00 -9.54
N ASP A 175 -1.68 2.90 -8.82
CA ASP A 175 -0.91 1.75 -9.30
C ASP A 175 -1.58 1.15 -10.55
N GLU A 176 -2.91 0.99 -10.57
CA GLU A 176 -3.65 0.50 -11.74
C GLU A 176 -3.49 1.39 -12.97
N ARG A 177 -3.45 2.71 -12.78
CA ARG A 177 -3.22 3.67 -13.89
C ARG A 177 -1.81 3.53 -14.45
N VAL A 178 -0.80 3.43 -13.59
CA VAL A 178 0.59 3.23 -14.02
C VAL A 178 0.75 1.89 -14.72
N ILE A 179 0.18 0.81 -14.16
CA ILE A 179 0.21 -0.54 -14.73
C ILE A 179 -0.41 -0.55 -16.13
N ARG A 180 -1.53 0.15 -16.35
CA ARG A 180 -2.15 0.26 -17.68
C ARG A 180 -1.21 0.88 -18.71
N VAL A 181 -0.53 1.97 -18.33
CA VAL A 181 0.46 2.62 -19.20
C VAL A 181 1.63 1.68 -19.49
N CYS A 182 2.10 0.94 -18.49
CA CYS A 182 3.14 -0.06 -18.68
C CYS A 182 2.71 -1.19 -19.63
N LEU A 183 1.47 -1.69 -19.49
CA LEU A 183 0.88 -2.68 -20.40
C LEU A 183 0.86 -2.18 -21.83
N ASP A 184 0.36 -0.97 -22.07
CA ASP A 184 0.25 -0.39 -23.41
C ASP A 184 1.63 -0.15 -24.04
N PHE A 185 2.61 0.28 -23.24
CA PHE A 185 3.98 0.54 -23.72
C PHE A 185 4.77 -0.75 -24.00
N LEU A 186 4.56 -1.77 -23.19
CA LEU A 186 5.29 -3.05 -23.25
C LEU A 186 4.59 -4.08 -24.12
N ASP A 187 3.41 -3.77 -24.65
CA ASP A 187 2.76 -4.54 -25.69
C ASP A 187 3.72 -4.68 -26.89
N GLU A 188 4.30 -5.87 -27.12
CA GLU A 188 5.28 -6.17 -28.19
C GLU A 188 4.65 -6.14 -29.61
N GLY A 189 3.70 -5.24 -29.86
CA GLY A 189 3.00 -5.07 -31.13
C GLY A 189 1.83 -6.04 -31.31
N GLN A 190 1.22 -6.55 -30.23
CA GLN A 190 0.01 -7.37 -30.32
C GLN A 190 -1.22 -6.51 -30.63
N SER A 191 -1.26 -5.26 -30.17
CA SER A 191 -2.34 -4.32 -30.51
C SER A 191 -2.17 -3.75 -31.92
N VAL A 192 -3.32 -3.61 -32.60
CA VAL A 192 -3.41 -2.96 -33.93
C VAL A 192 -3.03 -1.48 -33.88
N TRP A 193 -3.27 -0.83 -32.74
CA TRP A 193 -2.90 0.54 -32.46
C TRP A 193 -1.70 0.55 -31.51
N GLY A 194 -0.56 1.07 -31.97
CA GLY A 194 0.62 1.24 -31.12
C GLY A 194 0.53 2.47 -30.23
N MET A 195 1.23 2.44 -29.10
CA MET A 195 1.37 3.61 -28.22
C MET A 195 2.12 4.75 -28.95
N PRO A 196 1.62 6.00 -28.95
CA PRO A 196 2.29 7.14 -29.57
C PRO A 196 3.66 7.43 -28.95
N GLU A 197 4.60 7.91 -29.76
CA GLU A 197 5.96 8.32 -29.34
C GLU A 197 6.75 7.22 -28.59
N ARG A 198 6.36 5.95 -28.75
CA ARG A 198 6.96 4.80 -28.04
C ARG A 198 8.46 4.70 -28.23
N GLU A 199 8.94 4.99 -29.43
CA GLU A 199 10.37 5.02 -29.81
C GLU A 199 11.20 6.04 -29.04
N ARG A 200 10.54 7.03 -28.40
CA ARG A 200 11.19 8.03 -27.54
C ARG A 200 11.23 7.65 -26.06
N GLY A 201 10.71 6.46 -25.72
CA GLY A 201 10.73 5.89 -24.38
C GLY A 201 9.44 6.10 -23.58
N LEU A 202 9.28 5.33 -22.50
CA LEU A 202 8.06 5.23 -21.69
C LEU A 202 7.55 6.59 -21.22
N PHE A 203 8.42 7.44 -20.67
CA PHE A 203 8.03 8.75 -20.17
C PHE A 203 7.50 9.68 -21.27
N ALA A 204 8.12 9.68 -22.45
CA ALA A 204 7.68 10.51 -23.57
C ALA A 204 6.30 10.07 -24.08
N ALA A 205 6.11 8.76 -24.24
CA ALA A 205 4.83 8.17 -24.63
C ALA A 205 3.72 8.45 -23.60
N TRP A 206 4.00 8.21 -22.31
CA TRP A 206 3.06 8.53 -21.22
C TRP A 206 2.69 10.01 -21.17
N ARG A 207 3.66 10.91 -21.33
CA ARG A 207 3.43 12.35 -21.33
C ARG A 207 2.52 12.79 -22.46
N GLU A 208 2.67 12.19 -23.65
CA GLU A 208 1.82 12.50 -24.80
C GLU A 208 0.38 11.99 -24.59
N LEU A 209 0.19 10.79 -24.05
CA LEU A 209 -1.15 10.31 -23.70
C LEU A 209 -1.81 11.14 -22.59
N SER A 210 -1.03 11.49 -21.56
CA SER A 210 -1.52 12.28 -20.41
C SER A 210 -2.01 13.67 -20.82
N ARG A 211 -1.51 14.22 -21.93
CA ARG A 211 -1.98 15.49 -22.49
C ARG A 211 -3.45 15.48 -22.90
N HIS A 212 -3.98 14.32 -23.29
CA HIS A 212 -5.35 14.24 -23.77
C HIS A 212 -6.35 13.98 -22.64
N ASP A 213 -5.98 13.19 -21.64
CA ASP A 213 -6.86 12.78 -20.53
C ASP A 213 -6.77 13.68 -19.30
N MET A 214 -5.55 14.03 -18.86
CA MET A 214 -5.34 14.76 -17.60
C MET A 214 -5.69 16.26 -17.73
N PHE A 215 -5.69 16.79 -18.94
CA PHE A 215 -5.87 18.22 -19.23
C PHE A 215 -7.35 18.65 -19.27
N ARG A 216 -8.29 17.72 -19.15
CA ARG A 216 -9.73 18.00 -19.19
C ARG A 216 -10.38 18.20 -17.82
N SER A 217 -9.68 17.86 -16.73
CA SER A 217 -10.17 18.08 -15.37
C SER A 217 -9.68 19.43 -14.81
N PRO A 218 -10.54 20.26 -14.17
CA PRO A 218 -10.13 21.47 -13.47
C PRO A 218 -9.06 21.23 -12.40
N ASP A 219 -9.04 20.03 -11.80
CA ASP A 219 -8.12 19.64 -10.73
C ASP A 219 -6.71 19.25 -11.25
N GLY A 220 -6.53 19.16 -12.58
CA GLY A 220 -5.27 18.76 -13.23
C GLY A 220 -4.30 19.90 -13.54
N GLU A 221 -4.63 21.14 -13.14
CA GLU A 221 -3.86 22.36 -13.46
C GLU A 221 -2.38 22.26 -13.05
N TRP A 222 -2.13 21.83 -11.81
CA TRP A 222 -0.77 21.67 -11.29
C TRP A 222 0.03 20.65 -12.11
N ALA A 223 -0.57 19.51 -12.43
CA ALA A 223 0.12 18.45 -13.16
C ALA A 223 0.41 18.87 -14.62
N ARG A 224 -0.46 19.67 -15.25
CA ARG A 224 -0.17 20.28 -16.55
C ARG A 224 1.00 21.25 -16.46
N GLN A 225 1.00 22.17 -15.49
CA GLN A 225 2.10 23.12 -15.31
C GLN A 225 3.43 22.41 -15.07
N LEU A 226 3.42 21.35 -14.26
CA LEU A 226 4.57 20.47 -14.02
C LEU A 226 5.09 19.84 -15.33
N LEU A 227 4.20 19.29 -16.16
CA LEU A 227 4.57 18.66 -17.43
C LEU A 227 4.93 19.66 -18.53
N GLU A 228 4.46 20.91 -18.47
CA GLU A 228 4.87 21.97 -19.39
C GLU A 228 6.24 22.53 -19.02
N ALA A 229 6.51 22.68 -17.73
CA ALA A 229 7.79 23.18 -17.22
C ALA A 229 8.95 22.20 -17.40
N ASN A 230 8.67 20.89 -17.45
CA ASN A 230 9.71 19.86 -17.53
C ASN A 230 9.59 19.02 -18.80
N SER A 231 10.73 18.81 -19.46
CA SER A 231 10.80 17.99 -20.68
C SER A 231 11.25 16.55 -20.44
N ASP A 232 11.79 16.28 -19.25
CA ASP A 232 12.45 15.05 -18.86
C ASP A 232 11.93 14.54 -17.51
N PRO A 233 12.00 13.22 -17.24
CA PRO A 233 11.43 12.63 -16.03
C PRO A 233 12.14 13.12 -14.76
N GLU A 234 13.45 13.39 -14.81
CA GLU A 234 14.21 13.86 -13.66
C GLU A 234 13.71 15.21 -13.17
N GLY A 235 13.43 16.15 -14.08
CA GLY A 235 12.84 17.45 -13.73
C GLY A 235 11.44 17.32 -13.10
N VAL A 236 10.61 16.42 -13.62
CA VAL A 236 9.28 16.14 -13.04
C VAL A 236 9.40 15.60 -11.63
N ILE A 237 10.30 14.63 -11.41
CA ILE A 237 10.55 14.04 -10.08
C ILE A 237 11.04 15.13 -9.11
N ALA A 238 12.02 15.94 -9.51
CA ALA A 238 12.56 17.01 -8.66
C ALA A 238 11.47 17.97 -8.18
N GLN A 239 10.64 18.46 -9.11
CA GLN A 239 9.61 19.45 -8.80
C GLN A 239 8.44 18.83 -8.03
N ALA A 240 8.08 17.57 -8.30
CA ALA A 240 7.08 16.84 -7.52
C ALA A 240 7.54 16.66 -6.06
N MET A 241 8.78 16.19 -5.84
CA MET A 241 9.31 15.99 -4.49
C MET A 241 9.48 17.30 -3.72
N ALA A 242 9.86 18.39 -4.40
CA ALA A 242 9.90 19.73 -3.82
C ALA A 242 8.50 20.23 -3.42
N ALA A 243 7.48 20.00 -4.26
CA ALA A 243 6.09 20.36 -3.95
C ALA A 243 5.52 19.57 -2.76
N LEU A 244 5.92 18.30 -2.61
CA LEU A 244 5.57 17.48 -1.45
C LEU A 244 6.33 17.90 -0.16
N GLY A 245 7.37 18.71 -0.28
CA GLY A 245 8.17 19.15 0.87
C GLY A 245 8.99 18.05 1.53
N ILE A 246 9.25 16.94 0.83
CA ILE A 246 10.02 15.82 1.36
C ILE A 246 11.52 16.16 1.31
N PRO A 247 12.25 16.10 2.44
CA PRO A 247 13.69 16.35 2.44
C PRO A 247 14.44 15.32 1.59
N GLU A 248 15.45 15.76 0.81
CA GLU A 248 16.20 14.92 -0.14
C GLU A 248 16.74 13.62 0.47
N LYS A 249 17.17 13.66 1.74
CA LYS A 249 17.65 12.47 2.49
C LYS A 249 16.64 11.32 2.57
N HIS A 250 15.35 11.58 2.35
CA HIS A 250 14.29 10.57 2.36
C HIS A 250 13.86 10.12 0.97
N TRP A 251 14.35 10.74 -0.11
CA TRP A 251 13.87 10.47 -1.47
C TRP A 251 14.14 9.04 -1.91
N VAL A 252 15.31 8.47 -1.59
CA VAL A 252 15.63 7.07 -1.93
C VAL A 252 14.63 6.11 -1.30
N GLY A 253 14.31 6.30 -0.01
CA GLY A 253 13.31 5.47 0.69
C GLY A 253 11.91 5.64 0.10
N TYR A 254 11.53 6.88 -0.21
CA TYR A 254 10.26 7.21 -0.88
C TYR A 254 10.15 6.51 -2.24
N PHE A 255 11.15 6.66 -3.11
CA PHE A 255 11.19 6.01 -4.43
C PHE A 255 11.18 4.49 -4.30
N THR A 256 11.87 3.92 -3.31
CA THR A 256 11.88 2.46 -3.08
C THR A 256 10.46 1.95 -2.82
N ARG A 257 9.68 2.66 -1.99
CA ARG A 257 8.29 2.27 -1.68
C ARG A 257 7.36 2.42 -2.88
N GLU A 258 7.48 3.52 -3.63
CA GLU A 258 6.71 3.71 -4.88
C GLU A 258 7.01 2.60 -5.90
N LEU A 259 8.29 2.26 -6.10
CA LEU A 259 8.70 1.20 -7.03
C LEU A 259 8.26 -0.20 -6.57
N ALA A 260 8.33 -0.49 -5.27
CA ALA A 260 7.95 -1.78 -4.71
C ALA A 260 6.45 -2.08 -4.87
N ARG A 261 5.62 -1.03 -4.95
CA ARG A 261 4.18 -1.15 -5.17
C ARG A 261 3.80 -1.52 -6.61
N LEU A 262 4.66 -1.23 -7.57
CA LEU A 262 4.50 -1.66 -8.96
C LEU A 262 5.01 -3.10 -9.15
N HIS A 263 4.40 -4.03 -8.39
CA HIS A 263 4.77 -5.45 -8.30
C HIS A 263 5.08 -6.06 -9.67
N GLY A 264 6.33 -6.48 -9.88
CA GLY A 264 6.80 -7.08 -11.13
C GLY A 264 7.09 -6.08 -12.26
N TRP A 265 6.35 -4.97 -12.37
CA TRP A 265 6.54 -3.96 -13.42
C TRP A 265 7.83 -3.17 -13.26
N ALA A 266 8.13 -2.69 -12.05
CA ALA A 266 9.39 -2.00 -11.78
C ALA A 266 10.59 -2.92 -12.04
N GLY A 267 10.47 -4.21 -11.68
CA GLY A 267 11.48 -5.23 -11.94
C GLY A 267 11.61 -5.64 -13.42
N PHE A 268 10.56 -5.47 -14.21
CA PHE A 268 10.56 -5.72 -15.65
C PHE A 268 11.20 -4.56 -16.44
N ILE A 269 11.04 -3.33 -15.96
CA ILE A 269 11.57 -2.11 -16.61
C ILE A 269 13.05 -1.86 -16.28
N ARG A 270 13.49 -2.24 -15.07
CA ARG A 270 14.87 -2.06 -14.57
C ARG A 270 15.89 -2.84 -15.41
#